data_AF-A0A964I4G5-F1
#
_entry.id   AF-A0A964I4G5-F1
#
_cell.length_a   1.000
_cell.length_b   1.000
_cell.length_c   1.000
_cell.angle_alpha   90.00
_cell.angle_beta   90.00
_cell.angle_gamma   90.00
#
_symmetry.space_group_name_H-M   'P 1'
#
loop_
_entity.id
_entity.type
_entity.pdbx_description
1 polymer ?
#
loop_
_entity_poly.entity_id
_entity_poly.type
_entity_poly.pdbx_seq_one_letter_code
_entity_poly.pdbx_strand_id
1 'polypeptide(L)'
;MLDAHLLQLVDVEPWLLALVQGMFGRFGGYIGLGWGLMTATAVGTVTLVTGHAGYSKEGLARVVRFWKGAERHPRERNGVKPEETAGSIPEVHRITLPLLLLAALTFFAGLGRGAITDSDEAFYADAAREMVASGDWITPYYNYEPRFQKPVLYYWLTATASLVLGESEMAARLWAAMAGLGLVLVTAAAGRRWYDESTGLLAGAIVATNFGYFSIGRMALPDLPLAFCISLAIWAALVATLEQERSPRKFVLLAALALGLGFLTKGPVGLIIPAIVIVPVLMIERRSIALTPSDLVLG
;
A
#
# COMPACT_ATOMS: atom_id res chain seq x y z
N MET A 1 -49.18 -3.55 21.12
CA MET A 1 -49.14 -2.75 19.87
C MET A 1 -47.74 -2.19 19.67
N LEU A 2 -46.74 -3.08 19.52
CA LEU A 2 -45.38 -2.80 19.05
C LEU A 2 -44.62 -4.13 18.90
N ASP A 3 -45.22 -5.06 18.17
CA ASP A 3 -44.59 -6.28 17.67
C ASP A 3 -45.01 -6.41 16.20
N ALA A 4 -44.09 -6.09 15.27
CA ALA A 4 -44.09 -6.52 13.86
C ALA A 4 -43.11 -5.73 12.97
N HIS A 5 -42.67 -4.52 13.34
CA HIS A 5 -41.92 -3.65 12.41
C HIS A 5 -40.38 -3.66 12.53
N LEU A 6 -39.80 -4.40 13.47
CA LEU A 6 -38.33 -4.50 13.62
C LEU A 6 -37.70 -5.80 13.09
N LEU A 7 -38.49 -6.71 12.51
CA LEU A 7 -38.02 -7.99 11.96
C LEU A 7 -37.90 -8.02 10.42
N GLN A 8 -38.03 -6.89 9.72
CA GLN A 8 -37.97 -6.82 8.25
C GLN A 8 -36.67 -6.26 7.66
N LEU A 9 -35.56 -6.20 8.43
CA LEU A 9 -34.27 -5.69 7.93
C LEU A 9 -33.16 -6.75 7.78
N VAL A 10 -33.53 -8.03 7.73
CA VAL A 10 -32.58 -9.12 7.43
C VAL A 10 -33.23 -10.13 6.47
N ASP A 11 -33.86 -9.67 5.39
CA ASP A 11 -34.03 -10.51 4.21
C ASP A 11 -32.73 -10.43 3.39
N VAL A 12 -31.73 -11.18 3.86
CA VAL A 12 -30.53 -11.42 3.05
C VAL A 12 -30.96 -12.29 1.89
N GLU A 13 -31.01 -11.68 0.70
CA GLU A 13 -31.34 -12.36 -0.55
C GLU A 13 -30.61 -13.72 -0.66
N PRO A 14 -31.31 -14.84 -0.93
CA PRO A 14 -30.72 -16.18 -0.94
C PRO A 14 -29.51 -16.32 -1.88
N TRP A 15 -29.44 -15.51 -2.93
CA TRP A 15 -28.32 -15.50 -3.88
C TRP A 15 -27.05 -14.85 -3.30
N LEU A 16 -27.17 -13.93 -2.34
CA LEU A 16 -26.04 -13.30 -1.64
C LEU A 16 -25.40 -14.29 -0.66
N LEU A 17 -26.23 -15.06 0.05
CA LEU A 17 -25.77 -16.21 0.84
C LEU A 17 -25.12 -17.27 -0.05
N ALA A 18 -25.67 -17.57 -1.23
CA ALA A 18 -25.08 -18.49 -2.19
C ALA A 18 -23.76 -17.96 -2.81
N LEU A 19 -23.61 -16.64 -2.99
CA LEU A 19 -22.39 -16.01 -3.49
C LEU A 19 -21.28 -16.06 -2.44
N VAL A 20 -21.60 -15.76 -1.19
CA VAL A 20 -20.66 -15.83 -0.06
C VAL A 20 -20.33 -17.30 0.26
N GLN A 21 -21.31 -18.21 0.27
CA GLN A 21 -21.06 -19.65 0.36
C GLN A 21 -20.28 -20.19 -0.85
N GLY A 22 -20.45 -19.63 -2.05
CA GLY A 22 -19.67 -20.01 -3.23
C GLY A 22 -18.22 -19.51 -3.18
N MET A 23 -17.99 -18.30 -2.64
CA MET A 23 -16.65 -17.75 -2.41
C MET A 23 -15.89 -18.54 -1.33
N PHE A 24 -16.56 -18.99 -0.28
CA PHE A 24 -15.89 -19.61 0.88
C PHE A 24 -16.06 -21.13 0.99
N GLY A 25 -17.05 -21.75 0.32
CA GLY A 25 -17.28 -23.19 0.28
C GLY A 25 -16.24 -23.98 -0.53
N ARG A 26 -15.31 -23.28 -1.18
CA ARG A 26 -14.11 -23.87 -1.81
C ARG A 26 -12.91 -23.99 -0.84
N PHE A 27 -13.04 -23.44 0.36
CA PHE A 27 -12.10 -23.64 1.47
C PHE A 27 -12.72 -24.66 2.44
N GLY A 28 -12.30 -25.92 2.31
CA GLY A 28 -12.76 -26.98 3.18
C GLY A 28 -12.39 -26.76 4.64
N GLY A 29 -13.42 -26.74 5.50
CA GLY A 29 -13.45 -27.44 6.79
C GLY A 29 -12.66 -26.89 7.99
N TYR A 30 -13.42 -26.38 8.97
CA TYR A 30 -13.15 -26.29 10.42
C TYR A 30 -12.15 -25.25 10.94
N ILE A 31 -12.64 -24.06 11.35
CA ILE A 31 -12.42 -23.48 12.69
C ILE A 31 -13.67 -22.64 13.05
N GLY A 32 -14.53 -23.20 13.92
CA GLY A 32 -15.74 -22.52 14.41
C GLY A 32 -15.45 -21.65 15.62
N LEU A 33 -15.46 -20.32 15.42
CA LEU A 33 -16.05 -19.31 16.34
C LEU A 33 -15.97 -17.87 15.78
N GLY A 34 -15.24 -17.62 14.69
CA GLY A 34 -15.15 -16.29 14.03
C GLY A 34 -16.16 -16.05 12.88
N TRP A 35 -16.94 -17.08 12.51
CA TRP A 35 -17.78 -17.10 11.31
C TRP A 35 -18.97 -16.12 11.35
N GLY A 36 -19.59 -15.91 12.51
CA GLY A 36 -20.75 -15.02 12.64
C GLY A 36 -20.39 -13.53 12.60
N LEU A 37 -19.25 -13.15 13.18
CA LEU A 37 -18.83 -11.75 13.24
C LEU A 37 -18.27 -11.26 11.89
N MET A 38 -17.50 -12.09 11.19
CA MET A 38 -16.92 -11.73 9.88
C MET A 38 -17.97 -11.66 8.77
N THR A 39 -18.96 -12.56 8.77
CA THR A 39 -20.06 -12.51 7.80
C THR A 39 -20.96 -11.31 8.02
N ALA A 40 -21.28 -10.96 9.28
CA ALA A 40 -22.05 -9.77 9.60
C ALA A 40 -21.33 -8.46 9.18
N THR A 41 -20.00 -8.40 9.34
CA THR A 41 -19.22 -7.21 8.97
C THR A 41 -19.05 -7.06 7.46
N ALA A 42 -18.80 -8.18 6.75
CA ALA A 42 -18.66 -8.17 5.29
C ALA A 42 -20.00 -7.93 4.58
N VAL A 43 -21.08 -8.58 5.02
CA VAL A 43 -22.43 -8.36 4.49
C VAL A 43 -22.91 -6.95 4.84
N GLY A 44 -22.64 -6.46 6.05
CA GLY A 44 -22.94 -5.08 6.46
C GLY A 44 -22.24 -4.05 5.59
N THR A 45 -20.95 -4.23 5.29
CA THR A 45 -20.17 -3.30 4.45
C THR A 45 -20.62 -3.34 2.99
N VAL A 46 -20.91 -4.52 2.45
CA VAL A 46 -21.42 -4.67 1.08
C VAL A 46 -22.84 -4.10 0.95
N THR A 47 -23.69 -4.27 1.97
CA THR A 47 -25.06 -3.73 1.99
C THR A 47 -25.07 -2.21 2.20
N LEU A 48 -24.14 -1.65 2.99
CA LEU A 48 -23.96 -0.20 3.13
C LEU A 48 -23.48 0.45 1.82
N VAL A 49 -22.56 -0.21 1.11
CA VAL A 49 -22.03 0.29 -0.17
C VAL A 49 -23.05 0.16 -1.31
N THR A 50 -23.91 -0.88 -1.28
CA THR A 50 -24.93 -1.12 -2.32
C THR A 50 -26.29 -0.47 -2.02
N GLY A 51 -26.61 -0.20 -0.76
CA GLY A 51 -27.87 0.40 -0.31
C GLY A 51 -27.95 1.92 -0.48
N HIS A 52 -26.82 2.62 -0.58
CA HIS A 52 -26.79 4.09 -0.75
C HIS A 52 -26.53 4.57 -2.19
N ALA A 53 -26.00 3.69 -3.05
CA ALA A 53 -25.80 4.00 -4.45
C ALA A 53 -26.67 3.05 -5.27
N GLY A 54 -27.82 3.55 -5.76
CA GLY A 54 -28.77 2.78 -6.57
C GLY A 54 -28.16 2.22 -7.87
N TYR A 55 -27.39 1.14 -7.75
CA TYR A 55 -26.77 0.47 -8.89
C TYR A 55 -27.80 -0.42 -9.58
N SER A 56 -28.20 -0.02 -10.80
CA SER A 56 -28.97 -0.85 -11.72
C SER A 56 -28.32 -2.23 -11.90
N LYS A 57 -29.13 -3.29 -11.97
CA LYS A 57 -28.71 -4.70 -12.24
C LYS A 57 -27.79 -4.82 -13.47
N GLU A 58 -27.89 -3.88 -14.41
CA GLU A 58 -27.08 -3.80 -15.63
C GLU A 58 -25.64 -3.30 -15.37
N GLY A 59 -25.42 -2.52 -14.31
CA GLY A 59 -24.10 -2.05 -13.89
C GLY A 59 -23.26 -3.19 -13.32
N LEU A 60 -23.86 -4.01 -12.45
CA LEU A 60 -23.22 -5.21 -11.89
C LEU A 60 -22.93 -6.27 -12.97
N ALA A 61 -23.86 -6.46 -13.93
CA ALA A 61 -23.64 -7.36 -15.06
C ALA A 61 -22.51 -6.90 -16.02
N ARG A 62 -22.16 -5.61 -16.04
CA ARG A 62 -21.00 -5.09 -16.77
C ARG A 62 -19.70 -5.40 -16.05
N VAL A 63 -19.64 -5.22 -14.74
CA VAL A 63 -18.44 -5.54 -13.92
C VAL A 63 -18.12 -7.05 -13.98
N VAL A 64 -19.14 -7.91 -13.94
CA VAL A 64 -18.95 -9.36 -14.05
C VAL A 64 -18.52 -9.79 -15.46
N ARG A 65 -19.05 -9.15 -16.52
CA ARG A 65 -18.60 -9.41 -17.90
C ARG A 65 -17.18 -8.91 -18.17
N PHE A 66 -16.81 -7.77 -17.57
CA PHE A 66 -15.46 -7.23 -17.60
C PHE A 66 -14.46 -8.24 -16.99
N TRP A 67 -14.79 -8.81 -15.84
CA TRP A 67 -13.97 -9.84 -15.20
C TRP A 67 -13.84 -11.13 -16.04
N LYS A 68 -14.91 -11.59 -16.68
CA LYS A 68 -14.86 -12.77 -17.57
C LYS A 68 -14.16 -12.53 -18.92
N GLY A 69 -14.03 -11.28 -19.36
CA GLY A 69 -13.38 -10.92 -20.61
C GLY A 69 -11.85 -10.81 -20.51
N ALA A 70 -11.32 -10.53 -19.32
CA ALA A 70 -9.89 -10.32 -19.09
C ALA A 70 -9.05 -11.61 -19.12
N GLU A 71 -9.67 -12.80 -19.14
CA GLU A 71 -8.98 -14.10 -19.12
C GLU A 71 -8.57 -14.63 -20.51
N ARG A 72 -8.85 -13.91 -21.60
CA ARG A 72 -8.46 -14.36 -22.95
C ARG A 72 -7.59 -13.30 -23.62
N HIS A 73 -6.29 -13.57 -23.72
CA HIS A 73 -5.44 -13.45 -24.92
C HIS A 73 -3.94 -13.34 -24.56
N PRO A 74 -3.11 -14.36 -24.87
CA PRO A 74 -1.67 -14.20 -25.02
C PRO A 74 -1.28 -13.92 -26.48
N ARG A 75 -0.58 -12.79 -26.67
CA ARG A 75 0.49 -12.49 -27.66
C ARG A 75 0.37 -13.06 -29.09
N GLU A 76 0.04 -12.18 -30.03
CA GLU A 76 0.68 -12.13 -31.36
C GLU A 76 1.15 -10.70 -31.64
N ARG A 77 2.46 -10.49 -31.76
CA ARG A 77 3.04 -9.20 -32.15
C ARG A 77 3.80 -9.41 -33.46
N ASN A 78 3.06 -9.31 -34.57
CA ASN A 78 3.65 -9.32 -35.91
C ASN A 78 4.44 -8.03 -36.16
N GLY A 79 5.56 -8.20 -36.88
CA GLY A 79 6.58 -7.19 -37.09
C GLY A 79 6.09 -5.98 -37.89
N VAL A 80 6.43 -4.80 -37.38
CA VAL A 80 6.45 -3.54 -38.12
C VAL A 80 7.81 -2.91 -37.88
N LYS A 81 8.52 -2.57 -38.97
CA LYS A 81 9.83 -1.90 -38.95
C LYS A 81 9.70 -0.48 -38.38
N PRO A 82 10.71 0.05 -37.69
CA PRO A 82 10.67 1.40 -37.17
C PRO A 82 11.06 2.40 -38.27
N GLU A 83 10.08 3.17 -38.73
CA GLU A 83 10.32 4.41 -39.48
C GLU A 83 10.30 5.58 -38.49
N GLU A 84 11.25 6.50 -38.68
CA GLU A 84 11.53 7.64 -37.82
C GLU A 84 10.29 8.50 -37.55
N THR A 85 10.05 8.85 -36.29
CA THR A 85 9.26 10.04 -35.96
C THR A 85 9.93 10.78 -34.81
N ALA A 86 10.31 12.01 -35.10
CA ALA A 86 10.97 12.95 -34.22
C ALA A 86 10.15 13.26 -32.96
N GLY A 87 10.84 13.35 -31.82
CA GLY A 87 10.53 14.28 -30.74
C GLY A 87 9.24 14.06 -29.93
N SER A 88 8.80 12.83 -29.67
CA SER A 88 7.76 12.60 -28.67
C SER A 88 8.35 12.73 -27.26
N ILE A 89 8.00 13.81 -26.55
CA ILE A 89 8.17 13.85 -25.09
C ILE A 89 7.39 12.64 -24.54
N PRO A 90 8.02 11.70 -23.80
CA PRO A 90 7.43 10.40 -23.55
C PRO A 90 6.14 10.54 -22.75
N GLU A 91 5.07 9.95 -23.27
CA GLU A 91 3.67 9.98 -22.79
C GLU A 91 3.53 9.66 -21.28
N VAL A 92 4.47 8.86 -20.75
CA VAL A 92 4.63 8.50 -19.34
C VAL A 92 4.78 9.73 -18.42
N HIS A 93 5.41 10.80 -18.90
CA HIS A 93 5.67 12.01 -18.09
C HIS A 93 4.41 12.87 -17.89
N ARG A 94 3.50 12.88 -18.87
CA ARG A 94 2.27 13.70 -18.80
C ARG A 94 1.31 13.23 -17.72
N ILE A 95 1.32 11.94 -17.45
CA ILE A 95 0.40 11.28 -16.54
C ILE A 95 0.97 11.17 -15.13
N THR A 96 2.29 10.98 -15.00
CA THR A 96 2.94 10.95 -13.68
C THR A 96 2.97 12.34 -13.03
N LEU A 97 3.08 13.41 -13.83
CA LEU A 97 3.13 14.80 -13.35
C LEU A 97 1.90 15.24 -12.52
N PRO A 98 0.64 15.06 -12.95
CA PRO A 98 -0.51 15.45 -12.13
C PRO A 98 -0.55 14.70 -10.79
N LEU A 99 -0.10 13.44 -10.76
CA LEU A 99 -0.02 12.68 -9.52
C LEU A 99 1.05 13.24 -8.58
N LEU A 100 2.22 13.62 -9.12
CA LEU A 100 3.28 14.29 -8.36
C LEU A 100 2.80 15.64 -7.82
N LEU A 101 2.09 16.43 -8.62
CA LEU A 101 1.54 17.72 -8.20
C LEU A 101 0.48 17.55 -7.10
N LEU A 102 -0.41 16.56 -7.25
CA LEU A 102 -1.41 16.23 -6.23
C LEU A 102 -0.72 15.82 -4.91
N ALA A 103 0.24 14.91 -4.97
CA ALA A 103 0.98 14.48 -3.78
C ALA A 103 1.81 15.62 -3.16
N ALA A 104 2.41 16.49 -3.99
CA ALA A 104 3.11 17.69 -3.54
C ALA A 104 2.16 18.63 -2.77
N LEU A 105 0.97 18.88 -3.32
CA LEU A 105 -0.06 19.68 -2.68
C LEU A 105 -0.54 19.05 -1.37
N THR A 106 -0.81 17.74 -1.36
CA THR A 106 -1.25 16.99 -0.17
C THR A 106 -0.20 17.06 0.95
N PHE A 107 1.03 16.63 0.68
CA PHE A 107 2.00 16.37 1.73
C PHE A 107 2.92 17.55 2.06
N PHE A 108 3.15 18.48 1.12
CA PHE A 108 4.16 19.52 1.30
C PHE A 108 3.58 20.93 1.45
N ALA A 109 2.37 21.19 0.93
CA ALA A 109 1.80 22.54 1.00
C ALA A 109 1.61 22.98 2.46
N GLY A 110 2.37 23.98 2.90
CA GLY A 110 2.32 24.50 4.28
C GLY A 110 2.83 23.55 5.36
N LEU A 111 3.70 22.57 5.03
CA LEU A 111 4.20 21.55 5.96
C LEU A 111 4.82 22.12 7.25
N GLY A 112 5.53 23.24 7.15
CA GLY A 112 6.16 23.92 8.28
C GLY A 112 5.33 25.03 8.95
N ARG A 113 4.05 25.23 8.59
CA ARG A 113 3.27 26.37 9.13
C ARG A 113 2.70 26.14 10.52
N GLY A 114 2.38 24.89 10.86
CA GLY A 114 1.81 24.54 12.15
C GLY A 114 2.91 24.19 13.14
N ALA A 115 2.80 24.71 14.37
CA ALA A 115 3.69 24.31 15.46
C ALA A 115 3.59 22.80 15.73
N ILE A 116 4.64 22.22 16.31
CA ILE A 116 4.60 20.87 16.84
C ILE A 116 3.79 20.91 18.14
N THR A 117 2.61 20.31 18.13
CA THR A 117 1.72 20.23 19.31
C THR A 117 1.61 18.83 19.87
N ASP A 118 1.94 17.82 19.06
CA ASP A 118 1.89 16.42 19.44
C ASP A 118 3.18 16.00 20.16
N SER A 119 3.04 15.24 21.25
CA SER A 119 4.19 14.81 22.06
C SER A 119 5.10 13.84 21.31
N ASP A 120 4.54 12.98 20.46
CA ASP A 120 5.34 12.03 19.69
C ASP A 120 6.19 12.73 18.65
N GLU A 121 5.64 13.73 17.95
CA GLU A 121 6.41 14.60 17.05
C GLU A 121 7.58 15.29 17.79
N ALA A 122 7.31 15.84 18.98
CA ALA A 122 8.32 16.52 19.78
C ALA A 122 9.47 15.60 20.19
N PHE A 123 9.20 14.34 20.54
CA PHE A 123 10.26 13.37 20.86
C PHE A 123 11.22 13.13 19.70
N TYR A 124 10.73 13.03 18.46
CA TYR A 124 11.61 12.81 17.31
C TYR A 124 12.34 14.09 16.89
N ALA A 125 11.66 15.23 16.93
CA ALA A 125 12.25 16.52 16.57
C ALA A 125 13.38 16.92 17.54
N ASP A 126 13.15 16.80 18.85
CA ASP A 126 14.13 17.21 19.86
C ASP A 126 15.30 16.21 19.96
N ALA A 127 15.03 14.91 19.84
CA ALA A 127 16.11 13.91 19.77
C ALA A 127 17.01 14.09 18.54
N ALA A 128 16.43 14.48 17.40
CA ALA A 128 17.21 14.83 16.22
C ALA A 128 18.06 16.10 16.45
N ARG A 129 17.51 17.10 17.15
CA ARG A 129 18.25 18.31 17.53
C ARG A 129 19.44 17.98 18.45
N GLU A 130 19.22 17.19 19.49
CA GLU A 130 20.29 16.76 20.41
C GLU A 130 21.35 15.91 19.70
N MET A 131 20.96 15.04 18.77
CA MET A 131 21.87 14.25 17.94
C MET A 131 22.77 15.13 17.07
N VAL A 132 22.22 16.17 16.44
CA VAL A 132 22.99 17.15 15.66
C VAL A 132 23.92 17.96 16.56
N ALA A 133 23.43 18.44 17.70
CA ALA A 133 24.19 19.30 18.61
C ALA A 133 25.34 18.56 19.32
N SER A 134 25.12 17.30 19.72
CA SER A 134 26.12 16.48 20.40
C SER A 134 27.12 15.82 19.45
N GLY A 135 26.73 15.60 18.19
CA GLY A 135 27.49 14.80 17.24
C GLY A 135 27.48 13.29 17.53
N ASP A 136 26.73 12.83 18.53
CA ASP A 136 26.49 11.39 18.76
C ASP A 136 25.32 10.91 17.89
N TRP A 137 25.65 10.32 16.75
CA TRP A 137 24.67 9.74 15.82
C TRP A 137 24.23 8.32 16.19
N ILE A 138 24.73 7.75 17.28
CA ILE A 138 24.40 6.38 17.69
C ILE A 138 23.33 6.41 18.78
N THR A 139 23.50 7.27 19.78
CA THR A 139 22.64 7.31 20.97
C THR A 139 21.61 8.43 20.84
N PRO A 140 20.31 8.12 20.66
CA PRO A 140 19.28 9.15 20.73
C PRO A 140 19.08 9.58 22.19
N TYR A 141 19.05 10.90 22.41
CA TYR A 141 18.74 11.52 23.70
C TYR A 141 17.44 12.33 23.62
N TYR A 142 16.76 12.51 24.74
CA TYR A 142 15.65 13.44 24.88
C TYR A 142 15.68 14.02 26.29
N ASN A 143 15.75 15.35 26.40
CA ASN A 143 16.01 16.03 27.66
C ASN A 143 17.28 15.49 28.35
N TYR A 144 18.34 15.26 27.57
CA TYR A 144 19.62 14.74 28.05
C TYR A 144 19.60 13.30 28.62
N GLU A 145 18.49 12.58 28.48
CA GLU A 145 18.37 11.18 28.90
C GLU A 145 18.31 10.23 27.69
N PRO A 146 18.99 9.06 27.71
CA PRO A 146 18.97 8.11 26.61
C PRO A 146 17.56 7.57 26.29
N ARG A 147 17.22 7.52 24.99
CA ARG A 147 15.89 7.13 24.49
C ARG A 147 15.94 5.88 23.58
N PHE A 148 15.98 4.69 24.16
CA PHE A 148 16.06 3.42 23.40
C PHE A 148 14.71 2.78 23.01
N GLN A 149 13.61 3.52 23.10
CA GLN A 149 12.27 3.00 22.83
C GLN A 149 12.01 2.76 21.34
N LYS A 150 12.73 3.46 20.45
CA LYS A 150 12.54 3.39 18.99
C LYS A 150 13.90 3.21 18.28
N PRO A 151 13.92 2.45 17.17
CA PRO A 151 15.12 2.33 16.33
C PRO A 151 15.59 3.66 15.72
N VAL A 152 16.85 3.68 15.25
CA VAL A 152 17.58 4.93 14.97
C VAL A 152 17.18 5.64 13.67
N LEU A 153 16.60 4.95 12.68
CA LEU A 153 16.48 5.49 11.31
C LEU A 153 15.70 6.81 11.25
N TYR A 154 14.57 6.90 11.94
CA TYR A 154 13.77 8.11 11.86
C TYR A 154 14.47 9.30 12.51
N TYR A 155 15.27 9.09 13.55
CA TYR A 155 16.13 10.13 14.12
C TYR A 155 17.16 10.61 13.12
N TRP A 156 17.84 9.70 12.40
CA TRP A 156 18.78 10.06 11.34
C TRP A 156 18.14 10.85 10.21
N LEU A 157 16.95 10.43 9.76
CA LEU A 157 16.19 11.15 8.74
C LEU A 157 15.90 12.58 9.22
N THR A 158 15.26 12.74 10.37
CA THR A 158 14.93 14.06 10.92
C THR A 158 16.19 14.92 11.15
N ALA A 159 17.27 14.35 11.70
CA ALA A 159 18.53 15.05 11.94
C ALA A 159 19.18 15.54 10.63
N THR A 160 19.22 14.70 9.60
CA THR A 160 19.76 15.09 8.28
C THR A 160 18.91 16.15 7.59
N ALA A 161 17.58 16.12 7.76
CA ALA A 161 16.73 17.20 7.27
C ALA A 161 17.04 18.52 8.00
N SER A 162 17.22 18.48 9.31
CA SER A 162 17.57 19.66 10.11
C SER A 162 18.94 20.24 9.73
N LEU A 163 19.91 19.41 9.34
CA LEU A 163 21.22 19.89 8.84
C LEU A 163 21.09 20.68 7.52
N VAL A 164 20.17 20.29 6.64
CA VAL A 164 20.03 20.89 5.30
C VAL A 164 19.10 22.10 5.33
N LEU A 165 18.00 22.03 6.09
CA LEU A 165 16.94 23.04 6.10
C LEU A 165 16.97 23.96 7.33
N GLY A 166 17.83 23.66 8.30
CA GLY A 166 17.79 24.26 9.63
C GLY A 166 16.73 23.62 10.53
N GLU A 167 16.85 23.87 11.83
CA GLU A 167 15.88 23.43 12.83
C GLU A 167 14.53 24.11 12.59
N SER A 168 13.56 23.34 12.10
CA SER A 168 12.22 23.81 11.77
C SER A 168 11.22 22.65 11.76
N GLU A 169 9.93 22.98 11.87
CA GLU A 169 8.82 22.03 11.77
C GLU A 169 8.77 21.37 10.39
N MET A 170 9.18 22.11 9.35
CA MET A 170 9.30 21.57 8.00
C MET A 170 10.38 20.48 7.94
N ALA A 171 11.56 20.73 8.51
CA ALA A 171 12.63 19.74 8.56
C ALA A 171 12.20 18.48 9.30
N ALA A 172 11.52 18.65 10.44
CA ALA A 172 11.04 17.53 11.25
C ALA A 172 10.04 16.62 10.51
N ARG A 173 9.18 17.21 9.67
CA ARG A 173 8.10 16.49 8.96
C ARG A 173 8.49 16.05 7.54
N LEU A 174 9.63 16.52 7.01
CA LEU A 174 10.03 16.34 5.62
C LEU A 174 9.98 14.87 5.20
N TRP A 175 10.60 13.98 5.97
CA TRP A 175 10.73 12.58 5.59
C TRP A 175 9.43 11.80 5.71
N ALA A 176 8.51 12.20 6.60
CA ALA A 176 7.16 11.65 6.62
C ALA A 176 6.37 12.06 5.36
N ALA A 177 6.49 13.32 4.94
CA ALA A 177 5.87 13.81 3.70
C ALA A 177 6.45 13.13 2.45
N MET A 178 7.78 12.95 2.41
CA MET A 178 8.46 12.21 1.35
C MET A 178 8.03 10.74 1.30
N ALA A 179 7.81 10.10 2.44
CA ALA A 179 7.28 8.74 2.49
C ALA A 179 5.82 8.66 2.00
N GLY A 180 4.99 9.67 2.29
CA GLY A 180 3.65 9.81 1.72
C GLY A 180 3.67 9.89 0.20
N LEU A 181 4.55 10.72 -0.37
CA LEU A 181 4.80 10.76 -1.81
C LEU A 181 5.27 9.40 -2.35
N GLY A 182 6.21 8.74 -1.65
CA GLY A 182 6.70 7.42 -2.01
C GLY A 182 5.60 6.36 -2.05
N LEU A 183 4.66 6.39 -1.10
CA LEU A 183 3.49 5.51 -1.06
C LEU A 183 2.57 5.70 -2.24
N VAL A 184 2.30 6.96 -2.61
CA VAL A 184 1.53 7.28 -3.82
C VAL A 184 2.19 6.68 -5.06
N LEU A 185 3.51 6.84 -5.19
CA LEU A 185 4.27 6.35 -6.34
C LEU A 185 4.34 4.82 -6.40
N VAL A 186 4.59 4.14 -5.28
CA VAL A 186 4.62 2.67 -5.23
C VAL A 186 3.23 2.10 -5.55
N THR A 187 2.18 2.70 -5.02
CA THR A 187 0.80 2.25 -5.30
C THR A 187 0.43 2.45 -6.76
N ALA A 188 0.79 3.60 -7.34
CA ALA A 188 0.57 3.86 -8.75
C ALA A 188 1.40 2.92 -9.65
N ALA A 189 2.66 2.66 -9.28
CA ALA A 189 3.52 1.72 -9.99
C ALA A 189 2.97 0.29 -9.95
N ALA A 190 2.44 -0.15 -8.81
CA ALA A 190 1.78 -1.45 -8.66
C ALA A 190 0.53 -1.54 -9.53
N GLY A 191 -0.37 -0.56 -9.45
CA GLY A 191 -1.60 -0.52 -10.24
C GLY A 191 -1.32 -0.49 -11.75
N ARG A 192 -0.36 0.31 -12.19
CA ARG A 192 0.05 0.36 -13.60
C ARG A 192 0.63 -0.96 -14.09
N ARG A 193 1.43 -1.61 -13.25
CA ARG A 193 2.18 -2.81 -13.64
C ARG A 193 1.28 -4.04 -13.75
N TRP A 194 0.33 -4.19 -12.83
CA TRP A 194 -0.56 -5.36 -12.78
C TRP A 194 -1.88 -5.16 -13.54
N TYR A 195 -2.23 -3.92 -13.88
CA TYR A 195 -3.43 -3.59 -14.64
C TYR A 195 -3.07 -2.67 -15.82
N ASP A 196 -3.35 -1.37 -15.70
CA ASP A 196 -3.15 -0.37 -16.74
C ASP A 196 -2.82 1.01 -16.13
N GLU A 197 -2.39 1.95 -16.98
CA GLU A 197 -1.99 3.30 -16.56
C GLU A 197 -3.09 4.05 -15.80
N SER A 198 -4.35 3.93 -16.21
CA SER A 198 -5.49 4.62 -15.58
C SER A 198 -5.77 4.06 -14.19
N THR A 199 -5.65 2.73 -14.03
CA THR A 199 -5.75 2.07 -12.72
C THR A 199 -4.62 2.51 -11.79
N GLY A 200 -3.39 2.59 -12.29
CA GLY A 200 -2.24 3.11 -11.52
C GLY A 200 -2.46 4.54 -11.04
N LEU A 201 -2.89 5.42 -11.95
CA LEU A 201 -3.23 6.80 -11.62
C LEU A 201 -4.29 6.91 -10.52
N LEU A 202 -5.41 6.21 -10.71
CA LEU A 202 -6.53 6.26 -9.78
C LEU A 202 -6.11 5.73 -8.41
N ALA A 203 -5.36 4.62 -8.36
CA ALA A 203 -4.86 4.05 -7.13
C ALA A 203 -3.92 5.03 -6.40
N GLY A 204 -3.00 5.66 -7.12
CA GLY A 204 -2.14 6.71 -6.56
C GLY A 204 -2.92 7.91 -6.06
N ALA A 205 -3.91 8.39 -6.82
CA ALA A 205 -4.74 9.53 -6.46
C ALA A 205 -5.57 9.23 -5.20
N ILE A 206 -6.14 8.03 -5.08
CA ILE A 206 -6.86 7.57 -3.88
C ILE A 206 -5.95 7.66 -2.65
N VAL A 207 -4.71 7.18 -2.74
CA VAL A 207 -3.73 7.28 -1.63
C VAL A 207 -3.40 8.74 -1.33
N ALA A 208 -3.17 9.57 -2.35
CA ALA A 208 -2.85 10.99 -2.19
C ALA A 208 -4.00 11.81 -1.57
N THR A 209 -5.25 11.38 -1.75
CA THR A 209 -6.43 12.05 -1.18
C THR A 209 -6.95 11.39 0.10
N ASN A 210 -6.34 10.29 0.54
CA ASN A 210 -6.78 9.60 1.74
C ASN A 210 -6.43 10.44 2.98
N PHE A 211 -7.45 10.79 3.77
CA PHE A 211 -7.30 11.65 4.93
C PHE A 211 -6.32 11.11 5.98
N GLY A 212 -6.30 9.78 6.20
CA GLY A 212 -5.37 9.16 7.15
C GLY A 212 -3.92 9.31 6.73
N TYR A 213 -3.62 9.05 5.45
CA TYR A 213 -2.28 9.27 4.91
C TYR A 213 -1.89 10.75 4.92
N PHE A 214 -2.82 11.65 4.54
CA PHE A 214 -2.61 13.09 4.62
C PHE A 214 -2.25 13.54 6.04
N SER A 215 -3.01 13.09 7.05
CA SER A 215 -2.79 13.46 8.44
C SER A 215 -1.43 12.96 8.94
N ILE A 216 -1.16 11.66 8.81
CA ILE A 216 0.08 11.04 9.34
C ILE A 216 1.31 11.52 8.54
N GLY A 217 1.19 11.69 7.23
CA GLY A 217 2.29 12.16 6.38
C GLY A 217 2.71 13.60 6.63
N ARG A 218 1.93 14.34 7.41
CA ARG A 218 2.22 15.72 7.83
C ARG A 218 2.58 15.83 9.31
N MET A 219 2.77 14.70 9.97
CA MET A 219 3.29 14.62 11.33
C MET A 219 4.71 14.07 11.29
N ALA A 220 5.58 14.52 12.20
CA ALA A 220 6.95 14.03 12.37
C ALA A 220 6.94 12.64 13.03
N LEU A 221 6.32 11.65 12.36
CA LEU A 221 6.16 10.28 12.82
C LEU A 221 6.78 9.26 11.85
N PRO A 222 7.31 8.14 12.37
CA PRO A 222 7.88 7.06 11.56
C PRO A 222 6.83 6.19 10.83
N ASP A 223 5.55 6.43 11.04
CA ASP A 223 4.44 5.60 10.56
C ASP A 223 4.32 5.54 9.02
N LEU A 224 4.36 6.68 8.34
CA LEU A 224 4.39 6.69 6.86
C LEU A 224 5.71 6.16 6.28
N PRO A 225 6.90 6.52 6.79
CA PRO A 225 8.14 5.88 6.38
C PRO A 225 8.11 4.35 6.48
N LEU A 226 7.55 3.81 7.57
CA LEU A 226 7.35 2.38 7.73
C LEU A 226 6.38 1.82 6.69
N ALA A 227 5.21 2.44 6.52
CA ALA A 227 4.21 2.00 5.56
C ALA A 227 4.74 2.02 4.11
N PHE A 228 5.56 3.02 3.77
CA PHE A 228 6.28 3.09 2.50
C PHE A 228 7.25 1.91 2.34
N CYS A 229 8.10 1.66 3.33
CA CYS A 229 9.04 0.54 3.31
C CYS A 229 8.33 -0.82 3.16
N ILE A 230 7.24 -1.03 3.89
CA ILE A 230 6.41 -2.25 3.80
C ILE A 230 5.82 -2.39 2.40
N SER A 231 5.18 -1.35 1.88
CA SER A 231 4.56 -1.36 0.54
C SER A 231 5.59 -1.60 -0.56
N LEU A 232 6.74 -0.94 -0.47
CA LEU A 232 7.85 -1.10 -1.41
C LEU A 232 8.44 -2.51 -1.36
N ALA A 233 8.62 -3.07 -0.15
CA ALA A 233 9.11 -4.42 0.05
C ALA A 233 8.17 -5.46 -0.57
N ILE A 234 6.86 -5.36 -0.29
CA ILE A 234 5.85 -6.27 -0.84
C ILE A 234 5.82 -6.17 -2.36
N TRP A 235 5.67 -4.95 -2.90
CA TRP A 235 5.61 -4.75 -4.34
C TRP A 235 6.86 -5.28 -5.05
N ALA A 236 8.05 -4.91 -4.58
CA ALA A 236 9.30 -5.35 -5.20
C ALA A 236 9.51 -6.86 -5.06
N ALA A 237 9.17 -7.47 -3.92
CA ALA A 237 9.27 -8.92 -3.74
C ALA A 237 8.34 -9.67 -4.70
N LEU A 238 7.07 -9.26 -4.79
CA LEU A 238 6.09 -9.90 -5.69
C LEU A 238 6.50 -9.76 -7.16
N VAL A 239 6.96 -8.59 -7.58
CA VAL A 239 7.48 -8.38 -8.94
C VAL A 239 8.67 -9.29 -9.22
N ALA A 240 9.62 -9.39 -8.28
CA ALA A 240 10.80 -10.23 -8.43
C ALA A 240 10.48 -11.72 -8.57
N THR A 241 9.42 -12.19 -7.90
CA THR A 241 9.10 -13.61 -7.81
C THR A 241 8.06 -14.08 -8.81
N LEU A 242 7.08 -13.25 -9.15
CA LEU A 242 5.92 -13.67 -9.95
C LEU A 242 6.07 -13.38 -11.45
N GLU A 243 6.76 -12.31 -11.82
CA GLU A 243 6.71 -11.81 -13.20
C GLU A 243 7.83 -12.33 -14.12
N GLN A 244 8.60 -13.35 -13.69
CA GLN A 244 9.71 -13.94 -14.45
C GLN A 244 10.59 -12.89 -15.15
N GLU A 245 10.92 -11.84 -14.42
CA GLU A 245 11.64 -10.69 -14.97
C GLU A 245 13.02 -11.07 -15.52
N ARG A 246 13.47 -10.39 -16.58
CA ARG A 246 14.82 -10.64 -17.17
C ARG A 246 15.94 -10.37 -16.17
N SER A 247 15.70 -9.52 -15.17
CA SER A 247 16.66 -9.15 -14.14
C SER A 247 15.96 -8.98 -12.78
N PRO A 248 15.60 -10.08 -12.10
CA PRO A 248 14.89 -10.01 -10.81
C PRO A 248 15.77 -9.43 -9.70
N ARG A 249 17.11 -9.46 -9.87
CA ARG A 249 18.09 -8.96 -8.90
C ARG A 249 17.82 -7.55 -8.42
N LYS A 250 17.40 -6.64 -9.31
CA LYS A 250 17.11 -5.24 -8.95
C LYS A 250 15.96 -5.15 -7.95
N PHE A 251 14.89 -5.90 -8.20
CA PHE A 251 13.71 -5.93 -7.33
C PHE A 251 13.98 -6.69 -6.03
N VAL A 252 14.79 -7.75 -6.05
CA VAL A 252 15.25 -8.43 -4.82
C VAL A 252 16.06 -7.48 -3.93
N LEU A 253 17.01 -6.74 -4.50
CA LEU A 253 17.80 -5.75 -3.75
C LEU A 253 16.91 -4.62 -3.20
N LEU A 254 15.95 -4.15 -4.00
CA LEU A 254 14.99 -3.13 -3.57
C LEU A 254 14.11 -3.63 -2.42
N ALA A 255 13.61 -4.87 -2.50
CA ALA A 255 12.83 -5.49 -1.43
C ALA A 255 13.66 -5.67 -0.16
N ALA A 256 14.90 -6.17 -0.27
CA ALA A 256 15.80 -6.36 0.86
C ALA A 256 16.16 -5.03 1.54
N LEU A 257 16.43 -3.98 0.75
CA LEU A 257 16.69 -2.64 1.25
C LEU A 257 15.46 -2.09 1.99
N ALA A 258 14.27 -2.20 1.39
CA ALA A 258 13.03 -1.74 2.00
C ALA A 258 12.72 -2.48 3.31
N LEU A 259 12.96 -3.80 3.38
CA LEU A 259 12.83 -4.59 4.61
C LEU A 259 13.82 -4.13 5.69
N GLY A 260 15.08 -3.90 5.32
CA GLY A 260 16.11 -3.39 6.23
C GLY A 260 15.76 -2.00 6.79
N LEU A 261 15.31 -1.09 5.93
CA LEU A 261 14.87 0.25 6.34
C LEU A 261 13.60 0.19 7.21
N GLY A 262 12.64 -0.68 6.86
CA GLY A 262 11.46 -0.91 7.68
C GLY A 262 11.81 -1.42 9.08
N PHE A 263 12.76 -2.36 9.16
CA PHE A 263 13.29 -2.85 10.43
C PHE A 263 13.97 -1.74 11.25
N LEU A 264 14.78 -0.90 10.61
CA LEU A 264 15.41 0.24 11.29
C LEU A 264 14.43 1.38 11.63
N THR A 265 13.16 1.32 11.20
CA THR A 265 12.13 2.32 11.51
C THR A 265 11.34 1.98 12.77
N LYS A 266 10.75 0.78 12.84
CA LYS A 266 9.94 0.32 14.01
C LYS A 266 10.28 -1.11 14.47
N GLY A 267 11.43 -1.64 14.07
CA GLY A 267 11.93 -2.93 14.54
C GLY A 267 11.24 -4.10 13.81
N PRO A 268 10.97 -5.22 14.51
CA PRO A 268 10.47 -6.45 13.90
C PRO A 268 9.18 -6.29 13.07
N VAL A 269 8.34 -5.32 13.40
CA VAL A 269 7.08 -5.05 12.67
C VAL A 269 7.33 -4.77 11.19
N GLY A 270 8.44 -4.10 10.85
CA GLY A 270 8.82 -3.82 9.47
C GLY A 270 9.19 -5.06 8.64
N LEU A 271 9.45 -6.19 9.30
CA LEU A 271 9.71 -7.48 8.65
C LEU A 271 8.48 -8.39 8.69
N ILE A 272 7.78 -8.43 9.82
CA ILE A 272 6.65 -9.33 10.06
C ILE A 272 5.49 -9.02 9.11
N ILE A 273 5.12 -7.75 8.93
CA ILE A 273 3.98 -7.37 8.09
C ILE A 273 4.21 -7.77 6.62
N PRO A 274 5.35 -7.41 5.97
CA PRO A 274 5.64 -7.91 4.63
C PRO A 274 5.68 -9.44 4.55
N ALA A 275 6.25 -10.12 5.54
CA ALA A 275 6.33 -11.57 5.54
C ALA A 275 4.96 -12.26 5.57
N ILE A 276 4.00 -11.71 6.34
CA ILE A 276 2.60 -12.20 6.39
C ILE A 276 1.93 -12.12 5.02
N VAL A 277 2.34 -11.20 4.14
CA VAL A 277 1.79 -11.08 2.78
C VAL A 277 2.59 -11.93 1.79
N ILE A 278 3.91 -11.76 1.77
CA ILE A 278 4.80 -12.37 0.78
C ILE A 278 4.81 -13.90 0.93
N VAL A 279 4.94 -14.43 2.15
CA VAL A 279 5.10 -15.88 2.36
C VAL A 279 3.86 -16.66 1.89
N PRO A 280 2.61 -16.32 2.30
CA PRO A 280 1.44 -17.03 1.82
C PRO A 280 1.26 -16.96 0.31
N VAL A 281 1.50 -15.80 -0.32
CA VAL A 281 1.41 -15.64 -1.77
C VAL A 281 2.40 -16.59 -2.48
N LEU A 282 3.65 -16.64 -2.02
CA LEU A 282 4.65 -17.55 -2.58
C LEU A 282 4.32 -19.03 -2.34
N MET A 283 3.73 -19.36 -1.19
CA MET A 283 3.30 -20.74 -0.90
C MET A 283 2.16 -21.18 -1.81
N ILE A 284 1.22 -20.29 -2.13
CA ILE A 284 0.12 -20.57 -3.06
C ILE A 284 0.66 -20.77 -4.48
N GLU A 285 1.49 -19.84 -4.97
CA GLU A 285 2.04 -19.90 -6.33
C GLU A 285 2.95 -21.11 -6.58
N ARG A 286 3.79 -21.49 -5.59
CA ARG A 286 4.59 -22.72 -5.70
C ARG A 286 3.75 -23.99 -5.79
N ARG A 287 2.56 -24.01 -5.16
CA ARG A 287 1.63 -25.15 -5.27
C ARG A 287 0.92 -25.19 -6.61
N SER A 288 0.59 -24.04 -7.20
CA SER A 288 -0.02 -23.95 -8.53
C SER A 288 0.89 -24.51 -9.63
N ILE A 289 2.21 -24.30 -9.51
CA ILE A 289 3.20 -24.87 -10.44
C ILE A 289 3.34 -26.39 -10.27
N ALA A 290 3.21 -26.89 -9.04
CA ALA A 290 3.33 -28.32 -8.74
C ALA A 290 2.08 -29.15 -9.11
N LEU A 291 0.95 -28.51 -9.41
CA LEU A 291 -0.32 -29.16 -9.72
C LEU A 291 -0.74 -28.89 -11.16
N THR A 292 0.13 -29.20 -12.12
CA THR A 292 -0.29 -29.30 -13.54
C THR A 292 -0.69 -30.75 -13.82
N PRO A 293 -1.99 -31.11 -13.77
CA PRO A 293 -2.46 -32.49 -13.96
C PRO A 293 -2.26 -33.06 -15.37
N SER A 294 -1.69 -32.30 -16.31
CA SER A 294 -1.27 -32.83 -17.61
C SER A 294 -0.20 -33.92 -17.49
N ASP A 295 0.56 -33.94 -16.39
CA ASP A 295 1.60 -34.93 -16.14
C ASP A 295 1.07 -36.18 -15.40
N LEU A 296 -0.18 -36.14 -14.89
CA LEU A 296 -0.80 -37.25 -14.15
C LEU A 296 -1.69 -38.16 -15.02
N VAL A 297 -1.86 -37.83 -16.32
CA VAL A 297 -2.72 -38.59 -17.26
C VAL A 297 -1.88 -39.40 -18.27
N LEU A 298 -0.55 -39.33 -18.23
CA LEU A 298 0.36 -40.04 -19.15
C LEU A 298 1.39 -40.96 -18.44
N GLY A 299 1.06 -41.46 -17.25
CA GLY A 299 1.87 -42.47 -16.53
C GLY A 299 1.17 -43.81 -16.43
#